data_AF-A0A151RHR1-F1
#
_entry.id   AF-A0A151RHR1-F1
#
_cell.length_a   1.000
_cell.length_b   1.000
_cell.length_c   1.000
_cell.angle_alpha   90.00
_cell.angle_beta   90.00
_cell.angle_gamma   90.00
#
_symmetry.space_group_name_H-M   'P 1'
#
loop_
_entity.id
_entity.type
_entity.pdbx_description
1 polymer ?
#
loop_
_entity_poly.entity_id
_entity_poly.type
_entity_poly.pdbx_seq_one_letter_code
_entity_poly.pdbx_strand_id
1 'polypeptide(L)'
;MLVGEVEHWWRGTHHMLVARGVAVDWECFKRVFLEKHFPKSVRHAKEAEFMRLHQGGMSVSDYAMRFEHLARFYSQAISEAWKCRKFAEGLKQELKRVVVPMAITEFHALVEKEKVVERLEGGNRVMKTAERPSGSKKGGG
;
A
#
# COMPACT_ATOMS: atom_id res chain seq x y z
N MET A 1 -20.01 -18.56 -3.22
CA MET A 1 -20.32 -19.80 -3.96
C MET A 1 -19.30 -19.93 -5.07
N LEU A 2 -18.61 -21.07 -5.23
CA LEU A 2 -17.73 -21.30 -6.38
C LEU A 2 -18.63 -21.59 -7.59
N VAL A 3 -18.30 -21.06 -8.76
CA VAL A 3 -19.10 -21.22 -9.97
C VAL A 3 -18.21 -21.56 -11.15
N GLY A 4 -18.72 -22.38 -12.07
CA GLY A 4 -18.04 -22.73 -13.32
C GLY A 4 -16.78 -23.57 -13.12
N GLU A 5 -15.70 -23.21 -13.79
CA GLU A 5 -14.43 -23.97 -13.82
C GLU A 5 -13.84 -24.20 -12.42
N VAL A 6 -13.99 -23.23 -11.53
CA VAL A 6 -13.47 -23.31 -10.15
C VAL A 6 -14.23 -24.37 -9.33
N GLU A 7 -15.54 -24.51 -9.55
CA GLU A 7 -16.34 -25.54 -8.90
C GLU A 7 -15.93 -26.94 -9.37
N HIS A 8 -15.73 -27.10 -10.68
CA HIS A 8 -15.31 -28.36 -11.27
C HIS A 8 -13.92 -28.79 -10.74
N TRP A 9 -12.95 -27.87 -10.75
CA TRP A 9 -11.62 -28.10 -10.19
C TRP A 9 -11.67 -28.44 -8.69
N TRP A 10 -12.46 -27.70 -7.91
CA TRP A 10 -12.55 -27.94 -6.47
C TRP A 10 -13.15 -29.30 -6.15
N ARG A 11 -14.15 -29.76 -6.92
CA ARG A 11 -14.76 -31.09 -6.73
C ARG A 11 -13.75 -32.23 -6.87
N GLY A 12 -12.90 -32.17 -7.90
CA GLY A 12 -11.83 -33.17 -8.09
C GLY A 12 -10.75 -33.10 -7.02
N THR A 13 -10.34 -31.87 -6.67
CA THR A 13 -9.33 -31.63 -5.63
C THR A 13 -9.80 -32.07 -4.24
N HIS A 14 -11.06 -31.79 -3.90
CA HIS A 14 -11.70 -32.22 -2.66
C HIS A 14 -11.71 -33.75 -2.55
N HIS A 15 -12.13 -34.47 -3.60
CA HIS A 15 -12.10 -35.93 -3.60
C HIS A 15 -10.69 -36.48 -3.37
N MET A 16 -9.67 -35.90 -4.01
CA MET A 16 -8.28 -36.31 -3.85
C MET A 16 -7.78 -36.09 -2.41
N LEU A 17 -8.12 -34.94 -1.80
CA LEU A 17 -7.72 -34.60 -0.42
C LEU A 17 -8.34 -35.56 0.59
N VAL A 18 -9.65 -35.84 0.45
CA VAL A 18 -10.35 -36.81 1.30
C VAL A 18 -9.77 -38.21 1.14
N ALA A 19 -9.49 -38.65 -0.09
CA ALA A 19 -8.87 -39.96 -0.34
C ALA A 19 -7.47 -40.10 0.28
N ARG A 20 -6.76 -38.98 0.48
CA ARG A 20 -5.46 -38.92 1.16
C ARG A 20 -5.57 -38.76 2.69
N GLY A 21 -6.79 -38.80 3.24
CA GLY A 21 -7.04 -38.59 4.67
C GLY A 21 -6.79 -37.15 5.15
N VAL A 22 -6.73 -36.18 4.24
CA VAL A 22 -6.55 -34.77 4.59
C VAL A 22 -7.90 -34.19 5.02
N ALA A 23 -7.96 -33.60 6.21
CA ALA A 23 -9.14 -32.85 6.64
C ALA A 23 -9.37 -31.65 5.71
N VAL A 24 -10.56 -31.58 5.10
CA VAL A 24 -10.93 -30.50 4.19
C VAL A 24 -11.76 -29.47 4.94
N ASP A 25 -11.07 -28.61 5.69
CA ASP A 25 -11.65 -27.43 6.32
C ASP A 25 -11.44 -26.17 5.46
N TRP A 26 -11.92 -25.03 5.97
CA TRP A 26 -11.80 -23.74 5.28
C TRP A 26 -10.34 -23.30 5.07
N GLU A 27 -9.46 -23.59 6.03
CA GLU A 27 -8.02 -23.34 5.94
C GLU A 27 -7.39 -24.12 4.77
N CYS A 28 -7.73 -25.40 4.67
CA CYS A 28 -7.28 -26.29 3.60
C CYS A 28 -7.76 -25.82 2.24
N PHE A 29 -9.04 -25.46 2.11
CA PHE A 29 -9.59 -24.87 0.88
C PHE A 29 -8.81 -23.62 0.47
N LYS A 30 -8.66 -22.63 1.37
CA LYS A 30 -7.94 -21.38 1.09
C LYS A 30 -6.52 -21.65 0.60
N ARG A 31 -5.79 -22.54 1.28
CA ARG A 31 -4.40 -22.89 0.92
C ARG A 31 -4.32 -23.46 -0.49
N VAL A 32 -5.12 -24.47 -0.81
CA VAL A 32 -5.06 -25.17 -2.09
C VAL A 32 -5.59 -24.28 -3.23
N PHE A 33 -6.61 -23.48 -2.95
CA PHE A 33 -7.12 -22.46 -3.86
C PHE A 33 -6.05 -21.42 -4.21
N LEU A 34 -5.37 -20.87 -3.18
CA LEU A 34 -4.28 -19.92 -3.39
C LEU A 34 -3.10 -20.56 -4.11
N GLU A 35 -2.74 -21.82 -3.84
CA GLU A 35 -1.66 -22.48 -4.58
C GLU A 35 -1.99 -22.67 -6.06
N LYS A 36 -3.23 -23.01 -6.39
CA LYS A 36 -3.67 -23.23 -7.77
C LYS A 36 -3.81 -21.92 -8.56
N HIS A 37 -4.42 -20.91 -7.96
CA HIS A 37 -4.81 -19.67 -8.65
C HIS A 37 -3.87 -18.48 -8.37
N PHE A 38 -3.05 -18.56 -7.32
CA PHE A 38 -2.00 -17.60 -6.97
C PHE A 38 -0.65 -18.31 -6.79
N PRO A 39 -0.02 -18.74 -7.92
CA PRO A 39 1.26 -19.42 -7.89
C PRO A 39 2.30 -18.66 -7.06
N LYS A 40 3.28 -19.38 -6.48
CA LYS A 40 4.34 -18.77 -5.67
C LYS A 40 5.04 -17.61 -6.39
N SER A 41 5.27 -17.72 -7.69
CA SER A 41 5.84 -16.65 -8.51
C SER A 41 5.01 -15.36 -8.50
N VAL A 42 3.68 -15.47 -8.61
CA VAL A 42 2.77 -14.32 -8.57
C VAL A 42 2.74 -13.71 -7.17
N ARG A 43 2.72 -14.54 -6.11
CA ARG A 43 2.81 -14.07 -4.72
C ARG A 43 4.12 -13.32 -4.47
N HIS A 44 5.25 -13.89 -4.86
CA HIS A 44 6.55 -13.24 -4.72
C HIS A 44 6.65 -11.95 -5.54
N ALA A 45 6.07 -11.90 -6.74
CA ALA A 45 6.00 -10.67 -7.52
C ALA A 45 5.19 -9.58 -6.80
N LYS A 46 4.07 -9.94 -6.17
CA LYS A 46 3.25 -9.02 -5.37
C LYS A 46 3.92 -8.58 -4.08
N GLU A 47 4.60 -9.48 -3.38
CA GLU A 47 5.43 -9.12 -2.22
C GLU A 47 6.57 -8.18 -2.62
N ALA A 48 7.25 -8.44 -3.74
CA ALA A 48 8.29 -7.55 -4.25
C ALA A 48 7.73 -6.19 -4.71
N GLU A 49 6.51 -6.16 -5.27
CA GLU A 49 5.80 -4.91 -5.57
C GLU A 49 5.52 -4.12 -4.29
N PHE A 50 5.01 -4.78 -3.25
CA PHE A 50 4.74 -4.16 -1.95
C PHE A 50 6.01 -3.63 -1.28
N MET A 51 7.10 -4.41 -1.28
CA MET A 51 8.36 -4.02 -0.65
C MET A 51 9.03 -2.84 -1.36
N ARG A 52 8.82 -2.70 -2.67
CA ARG A 52 9.30 -1.56 -3.48
C ARG A 52 8.26 -0.45 -3.61
N LEU A 53 7.15 -0.50 -2.86
CA LEU A 53 6.16 0.55 -2.93
C LEU A 53 6.66 1.79 -2.18
N HIS A 54 6.69 2.92 -2.89
CA HIS A 54 6.98 4.23 -2.35
C HIS A 54 6.00 5.24 -2.96
N GLN A 55 5.70 6.31 -2.22
CA GLN A 55 4.74 7.36 -2.58
C GLN A 55 5.04 7.95 -3.96
N GLY A 56 6.32 8.23 -4.26
CA GLY A 56 6.72 8.76 -5.57
C GLY A 56 5.96 10.05 -5.90
N GLY A 57 5.29 10.09 -7.06
CA GLY A 57 4.43 11.21 -7.47
C GLY A 57 2.99 11.16 -6.95
N MET A 58 2.59 10.09 -6.25
CA MET A 58 1.22 9.88 -5.78
C MET A 58 0.87 10.86 -4.64
N SER A 59 -0.43 11.13 -4.49
CA SER A 59 -0.96 11.73 -3.27
C SER A 59 -0.81 10.74 -2.10
N VAL A 60 -0.84 11.23 -0.85
CA VAL A 60 -0.85 10.36 0.34
C VAL A 60 -2.04 9.39 0.30
N SER A 61 -3.21 9.87 -0.16
CA SER A 61 -4.42 9.05 -0.29
C SER A 61 -4.24 7.88 -1.27
N ASP A 62 -3.70 8.14 -2.46
CA ASP A 62 -3.49 7.10 -3.47
C ASP A 62 -2.41 6.11 -3.01
N TYR A 63 -1.36 6.62 -2.36
CA TYR A 63 -0.31 5.79 -1.78
C TYR A 63 -0.86 4.85 -0.70
N ALA A 64 -1.67 5.37 0.23
CA ALA A 64 -2.34 4.57 1.27
C ALA A 64 -3.23 3.48 0.67
N MET A 65 -4.06 3.81 -0.32
CA MET A 65 -4.93 2.85 -0.98
C MET A 65 -4.12 1.72 -1.65
N ARG A 66 -3.05 2.07 -2.35
CA ARG A 66 -2.18 1.09 -3.01
C ARG A 66 -1.40 0.24 -2.01
N PHE A 67 -0.97 0.83 -0.90
CA PHE A 67 -0.30 0.13 0.19
C PHE A 67 -1.21 -0.92 0.81
N GLU A 68 -2.44 -0.57 1.18
CA GLU A 68 -3.39 -1.52 1.77
C GLU A 68 -3.80 -2.61 0.79
N HIS A 69 -3.95 -2.27 -0.49
CA HIS A 69 -4.24 -3.25 -1.53
C HIS A 69 -3.13 -4.31 -1.63
N LEU A 70 -1.87 -3.88 -1.67
CA LEU A 70 -0.72 -4.77 -1.78
C LEU A 70 -0.43 -5.54 -0.49
N ALA A 71 -0.68 -4.94 0.68
CA ALA A 71 -0.53 -5.59 1.98
C ALA A 71 -1.38 -6.87 2.12
N ARG A 72 -2.54 -6.94 1.44
CA ARG A 72 -3.40 -8.15 1.43
C ARG A 72 -2.74 -9.38 0.81
N PHE A 73 -1.73 -9.17 -0.05
CA PHE A 73 -0.99 -10.26 -0.70
C PHE A 73 0.29 -10.63 0.04
N TYR A 74 0.64 -9.89 1.10
CA TYR A 74 1.82 -10.17 1.89
C TYR A 74 1.58 -11.39 2.78
N SER A 75 2.42 -12.42 2.64
CA SER A 75 2.22 -13.69 3.33
C SER A 75 2.59 -13.65 4.82
N GLN A 76 3.36 -12.66 5.26
CA GLN A 76 3.78 -12.54 6.66
C GLN A 76 2.80 -11.71 7.48
N ALA A 77 2.71 -12.01 8.77
CA ALA A 77 1.93 -11.21 9.70
C ALA A 77 2.46 -9.76 9.75
N ILE A 78 1.58 -8.81 9.46
CA ILE A 78 1.88 -7.37 9.53
C ILE A 78 1.42 -6.87 10.90
N SER A 79 2.36 -6.57 11.79
CA SER A 79 2.04 -5.81 13.00
C SER A 79 1.78 -4.35 12.65
N GLU A 80 0.89 -3.67 13.38
CA GLU A 80 0.60 -2.24 13.16
C GLU A 80 1.86 -1.37 13.21
N ALA A 81 2.76 -1.63 14.16
CA ALA A 81 4.03 -0.91 14.26
C ALA A 81 4.94 -1.15 13.04
N TRP A 82 4.97 -2.37 12.49
CA TRP A 82 5.69 -2.62 11.24
C TRP A 82 5.01 -1.95 10.05
N LYS A 83 3.67 -1.99 9.98
CA LYS A 83 2.86 -1.35 8.95
C LYS A 83 3.16 0.16 8.86
N CYS A 84 3.13 0.84 10.02
CA CYS A 84 3.42 2.27 10.13
C CYS A 84 4.85 2.59 9.68
N ARG A 85 5.84 1.84 10.18
CA ARG A 85 7.24 2.04 9.77
C ARG A 85 7.44 1.85 8.28
N LYS A 86 6.90 0.77 7.71
CA LYS A 86 7.02 0.45 6.29
C LYS A 86 6.34 1.50 5.41
N PHE A 87 5.19 2.02 5.84
CA PHE A 87 4.50 3.11 5.16
C PHE A 87 5.32 4.40 5.20
N ALA A 88 5.78 4.80 6.39
CA ALA A 88 6.60 6.00 6.59
C ALA A 88 7.91 5.96 5.77
N GLU A 89 8.54 4.79 5.65
CA GLU A 89 9.74 4.58 4.82
C GLU A 89 9.49 4.83 3.32
N GLY A 90 8.27 4.65 2.82
CA GLY A 90 7.94 4.88 1.42
C GLY A 90 7.56 6.32 1.07
N LEU A 91 7.37 7.19 2.06
CA LEU A 91 6.95 8.58 1.84
C LEU A 91 8.00 9.46 1.17
N LYS A 92 7.52 10.57 0.60
CA LYS A 92 8.36 11.69 0.16
C LYS A 92 9.16 12.25 1.33
N GLN A 93 10.39 12.70 1.05
CA GLN A 93 11.33 13.15 2.09
C GLN A 93 10.83 14.35 2.88
N GLU A 94 10.11 15.26 2.23
CA GLU A 94 9.41 16.40 2.83
C GLU A 94 8.44 15.98 3.94
N LEU A 95 7.51 15.05 3.65
CA LEU A 95 6.57 14.51 4.63
C LEU A 95 7.27 13.72 5.74
N LYS A 96 8.27 12.89 5.41
CA LYS A 96 9.04 12.09 6.39
C LYS A 96 9.62 12.95 7.50
N ARG A 97 10.19 14.11 7.16
CA ARG A 97 10.85 15.01 8.12
C ARG A 97 9.88 15.53 9.19
N VAL A 98 8.60 15.64 8.85
CA VAL A 98 7.56 16.12 9.77
C VAL A 98 6.96 14.98 10.57
N VAL A 99 6.70 13.84 9.92
CA VAL A 99 5.86 12.78 10.51
C VAL A 99 6.67 11.73 11.28
N VAL A 100 7.90 11.40 10.85
CA VAL A 100 8.74 10.40 11.54
C VAL A 100 9.01 10.78 13.02
N PRO A 101 9.34 12.04 13.38
CA PRO A 101 9.54 12.42 14.77
C PRO A 101 8.30 12.31 15.67
N MET A 102 7.10 12.22 15.09
CA MET A 102 5.85 12.11 15.85
C MET A 102 5.61 10.70 16.42
N ALA A 103 6.38 9.71 15.96
CA ALA A 103 6.33 8.33 16.45
C ALA A 103 4.91 7.73 16.47
N ILE A 104 4.09 8.04 15.46
CA ILE A 104 2.72 7.53 15.35
C ILE A 104 2.77 6.02 15.02
N THR A 105 2.09 5.21 15.83
CA THR A 105 2.10 3.74 15.73
C THR A 105 0.76 3.14 15.28
N GLU A 106 -0.20 3.99 14.92
CA GLU A 106 -1.54 3.61 14.48
C GLU A 106 -1.70 4.06 13.02
N PHE A 107 -1.95 3.11 12.11
CA PHE A 107 -1.81 3.36 10.68
C PHE A 107 -2.78 4.43 10.17
N HIS A 108 -4.02 4.43 10.65
CA HIS A 108 -5.01 5.39 10.20
C HIS A 108 -4.67 6.80 10.68
N ALA A 109 -4.23 6.93 11.94
CA ALA A 109 -3.76 8.21 12.48
C ALA A 109 -2.54 8.76 11.70
N LEU A 110 -1.62 7.88 11.30
CA LEU A 110 -0.45 8.23 10.51
C LEU A 110 -0.85 8.81 9.15
N VAL A 111 -1.72 8.09 8.42
CA VAL A 111 -2.22 8.51 7.09
C VAL A 111 -2.95 9.86 7.16
N GLU A 112 -3.81 10.05 8.15
CA GLU A 112 -4.54 11.33 8.30
C GLU A 112 -3.59 12.49 8.62
N LYS A 113 -2.57 12.25 9.45
CA LYS A 113 -1.57 13.27 9.75
C LYS A 113 -0.79 13.68 8.50
N GLU A 114 -0.38 12.71 7.69
CA GLU A 114 0.35 12.96 6.45
C GLU A 114 -0.49 13.70 5.41
N LYS A 115 -1.78 13.39 5.28
CA LYS A 115 -2.70 14.15 4.41
C LYS A 115 -2.77 15.63 4.84
N VAL A 116 -2.76 15.92 6.14
CA VAL A 116 -2.71 17.29 6.65
C VAL A 116 -1.42 17.97 6.21
N VAL A 117 -0.27 17.31 6.40
CA VAL A 117 1.04 17.86 6.02
C VAL A 117 1.14 18.08 4.51
N GLU A 118 0.70 17.13 3.69
CA GLU A 118 0.71 17.23 2.22
C GLU A 118 -0.09 18.44 1.72
N ARG A 119 -1.25 18.73 2.33
CA ARG A 119 -2.05 19.93 2.00
C ARG A 119 -1.32 21.23 2.34
N LEU A 120 -0.63 21.26 3.48
CA LEU A 120 0.12 22.45 3.92
C LEU A 120 1.34 22.71 3.03
N GLU A 121 2.03 21.65 2.59
CA GLU A 121 3.18 21.77 1.68
C GLU A 121 2.76 22.13 0.25
N GLY A 122 1.64 21.57 -0.24
CA GLY A 122 1.08 21.92 -1.55
C GLY A 122 0.66 23.38 -1.67
N GLY A 123 0.06 23.95 -0.61
CA GLY A 123 -0.30 25.37 -0.56
C GLY A 123 0.91 26.31 -0.60
N ASN A 124 2.03 25.90 0.01
CA ASN A 124 3.25 26.72 0.08
C ASN A 124 3.99 26.84 -1.27
N ARG A 125 3.83 25.86 -2.19
CA ARG A 125 4.37 25.95 -3.55
C ARG A 125 3.64 26.99 -4.41
N VAL A 126 2.32 27.15 -4.22
CA VAL A 126 1.51 28.13 -4.96
C VAL A 126 1.81 29.56 -4.53
N MET A 127 2.05 29.79 -3.23
CA MET A 127 2.44 31.12 -2.73
C MET A 127 3.84 31.56 -3.20
N LYS A 128 4.83 30.66 -3.27
CA LYS A 128 6.19 31.02 -3.74
C LYS A 128 6.27 31.41 -5.21
N THR A 129 5.33 30.98 -6.05
CA THR A 129 5.26 31.42 -7.46
C THR A 129 4.62 32.79 -7.65
N ALA A 130 3.93 33.34 -6.63
CA ALA A 130 3.23 34.62 -6.72
C ALA A 130 4.09 35.83 -6.30
N GLU A 131 5.22 35.63 -5.63
CA GLU A 131 6.13 36.72 -5.22
C GLU A 131 7.28 36.93 -6.22
N ARG A 132 6.97 37.49 -7.40
CA ARG A 132 7.95 38.23 -8.20
C ARG A 132 7.64 39.72 -8.06
N PRO A 133 8.46 40.54 -7.37
CA PRO A 133 8.18 41.94 -7.20
C PRO A 133 8.36 42.71 -8.52
N SER A 134 7.31 43.44 -8.89
CA SER A 134 7.31 44.50 -9.88
C SER A 134 8.28 45.61 -9.49
N GLY A 135 9.49 45.59 -10.08
CA GLY A 135 10.46 46.68 -10.00
C GLY A 135 10.36 47.59 -11.23
N SER A 136 9.49 48.59 -11.16
CA SER A 136 9.46 49.70 -12.11
C SER A 136 10.59 50.69 -11.77
N LYS A 137 11.39 51.11 -12.76
CA LYS A 137 12.18 52.34 -12.66
C LYS A 137 12.16 53.09 -13.98
N LYS A 138 11.45 54.22 -13.96
CA LYS A 138 11.41 55.31 -14.94
C LYS A 138 12.60 56.26 -14.73
N GLY A 139 13.00 56.92 -15.81
CA GLY A 139 13.83 58.14 -15.85
C GLY A 139 15.32 57.86 -16.03
N GLY A 140 16.07 58.49 -16.91
CA GLY A 140 15.90 59.70 -17.72
C GLY A 140 17.32 60.23 -17.98
N GLY A 141 17.61 60.62 -19.22
CA GLY A 141 18.93 61.09 -19.68
C GLY A 141 19.00 61.05 -21.18
#